data_AF-A0A9W8GUF7-F1
#
_entry.id   AF-A0A9W8GUF7-F1
#
_cell.length_a   1.000
_cell.length_b   1.000
_cell.length_c   1.000
_cell.angle_alpha   90.00
_cell.angle_beta   90.00
_cell.angle_gamma   90.00
#
_symmetry.space_group_name_H-M   'P 1'
#
loop_
_entity.id
_entity.type
_entity.pdbx_description
1 polymer ?
#
loop_
_entity_poly.entity_id
_entity_poly.type
_entity_poly.pdbx_seq_one_letter_code
_entity_poly.pdbx_strand_id
1 'polypeptide(L)'
;MNVVQEIRRINESESRQGSSGSTASWHDEYKDSAYIFAGGLPFDLTEGDIICVFSQYGEIVNINLVRDKETGKSKGYAFLQYEDQRSTILAVDNLNGAKVLGRVLRVDHVKGYRQPKGEELAAERVMNAAPAPVQVEREAEDDEVLMQRAGIDPEDPMAGYYLDKYKRRLKKEGKREEGSKERRRHRGKERESRRHRHKEDGQIKGERHTRSSRQLARLFKEHSLKLMAAPRFRVHSDCVINSPAVVPFRVDTRRESEETTVTKAAHSERQPMFIGIGGGRGAGKEFTCRYIIDKVRERGYGELAERVVHLHLDDFHRELSQEDRVLLETGKTEINFDHPEAFDFELLENVLQQLRAGGPVDVPQWDCVQKRRTGVRRIECQPRVVLVEGILVLFVKEVRGFMDMQVFVDVDSDTRLGRQVRAMIKATGGDADHAGLKRFLDSYLFMAKPSFEEFIWPTKRWADVIIPKGDRNNVAIELIAQRLIDLGHES
;
A
#
# COMPACT_ATOMS: atom_id res chain seq x y z
N MET A 1 30.84 47.02 -10.04
CA MET A 1 30.00 47.31 -8.87
C MET A 1 29.62 46.01 -8.15
N ASN A 2 28.99 46.09 -6.98
CA ASN A 2 28.34 44.94 -6.34
C ASN A 2 26.89 44.83 -6.84
N VAL A 3 26.65 43.94 -7.81
CA VAL A 3 25.37 43.81 -8.53
C VAL A 3 24.18 43.61 -7.58
N VAL A 4 24.38 42.94 -6.43
CA VAL A 4 23.33 42.74 -5.41
C VAL A 4 22.89 44.05 -4.75
N GLN A 5 23.82 44.99 -4.53
CA GLN A 5 23.49 46.33 -4.00
C GLN A 5 22.88 47.23 -5.08
N GLU A 6 23.19 46.98 -6.35
CA GLU A 6 22.70 47.73 -7.50
C GLU A 6 21.24 47.38 -7.81
N ILE A 7 20.89 46.09 -7.92
CA ILE A 7 19.51 45.62 -8.07
C ILE A 7 18.64 46.06 -6.89
N ARG A 8 19.12 45.91 -5.64
CA ARG A 8 18.39 46.40 -4.46
C ARG A 8 18.10 47.89 -4.51
N ARG A 9 19.07 48.70 -4.97
CA ARG A 9 18.90 50.15 -5.13
C ARG A 9 17.87 50.50 -6.22
N ILE A 10 17.81 49.73 -7.30
CA ILE A 10 16.79 49.88 -8.36
C ILE A 10 15.41 49.56 -7.77
N ASN A 11 15.24 48.39 -7.15
CA ASN A 11 13.98 47.97 -6.53
C ASN A 11 13.50 48.94 -5.43
N GLU A 12 14.39 49.42 -4.57
CA GLU A 12 14.08 50.46 -3.58
C GLU A 12 13.65 51.79 -4.23
N SER A 13 14.16 52.10 -5.43
CA SER A 13 13.79 53.32 -6.15
C SER A 13 12.46 53.21 -6.89
N GLU A 14 12.12 52.05 -7.47
CA GLU A 14 10.79 51.80 -8.06
C GLU A 14 9.71 51.75 -6.97
N SER A 15 9.99 51.05 -5.86
CA SER A 15 9.09 50.97 -4.69
C SER A 15 8.74 52.35 -4.10
N ARG A 16 9.66 53.32 -4.18
CA ARG A 16 9.44 54.70 -3.70
C ARG A 16 8.75 55.60 -4.73
N GLN A 17 8.72 55.23 -6.01
CA GLN A 17 8.12 56.03 -7.09
C GLN A 17 6.67 55.63 -7.39
N GLY A 18 6.20 54.46 -6.94
CA GLY A 18 4.78 54.11 -6.96
C GLY A 18 4.22 53.80 -8.36
N SER A 19 4.99 53.08 -9.18
CA SER A 19 4.67 52.77 -10.58
C SER A 19 3.28 52.16 -10.77
N SER A 20 2.33 52.97 -11.22
CA SER A 20 0.93 52.56 -11.46
C SER A 20 0.68 52.19 -12.93
N GLY A 21 1.66 51.56 -13.58
CA GLY A 21 1.60 51.18 -15.00
C GLY A 21 2.53 50.01 -15.33
N SER A 22 2.00 48.99 -16.00
CA SER A 22 2.67 47.71 -16.31
C SER A 22 3.56 47.77 -17.55
N THR A 23 4.42 48.79 -17.63
CA THR A 23 5.36 49.00 -18.76
C THR A 23 6.54 49.91 -18.35
N ALA A 24 6.84 49.96 -17.06
CA ALA A 24 7.71 50.95 -16.43
C ALA A 24 8.65 50.36 -15.36
N SER A 25 8.67 49.03 -15.19
CA SER A 25 9.61 48.35 -14.29
C SER A 25 10.73 47.70 -15.10
N TRP A 26 11.95 47.68 -14.55
CA TRP A 26 13.07 46.96 -15.17
C TRP A 26 12.82 45.44 -15.32
N HIS A 27 11.81 44.89 -14.63
CA HIS A 27 11.35 43.51 -14.80
C HIS A 27 10.59 43.26 -16.11
N ASP A 28 9.95 44.28 -16.70
CA ASP A 28 9.17 44.15 -17.94
C ASP A 28 10.05 43.72 -19.14
N GLU A 29 11.35 44.02 -19.06
CA GLU A 29 12.39 43.57 -19.99
C GLU A 29 12.57 42.05 -20.06
N TYR A 30 12.04 41.30 -19.10
CA TYR A 30 12.20 39.84 -18.95
C TYR A 30 10.87 39.08 -19.07
N LYS A 31 9.78 39.75 -19.46
CA LYS A 31 8.43 39.19 -19.57
C LYS A 31 8.33 37.89 -20.38
N ASP A 32 9.17 37.75 -21.41
CA ASP A 32 9.20 36.60 -22.30
C ASP A 32 10.12 35.47 -21.78
N SER A 33 10.45 35.46 -20.48
CA SER A 33 11.28 34.43 -19.84
C SER A 33 10.92 34.17 -18.37
N ALA A 34 10.47 32.96 -18.05
CA ALA A 34 10.20 32.50 -16.68
C ALA A 34 11.46 31.97 -15.94
N TYR A 35 12.67 32.38 -16.38
CA TYR A 35 13.95 31.85 -15.88
C TYR A 35 14.72 32.85 -15.01
N ILE A 36 15.18 32.37 -13.85
CA ILE A 36 16.12 33.09 -12.97
C ILE A 36 17.46 32.34 -12.84
N PHE A 37 18.50 33.11 -12.52
CA PHE A 37 19.80 32.64 -12.06
C PHE A 37 19.86 32.77 -10.53
N ALA A 38 20.21 31.69 -9.84
CA ALA A 38 20.41 31.64 -8.40
C ALA A 38 21.87 31.29 -8.09
N GLY A 39 22.70 32.31 -7.86
CA GLY A 39 24.11 32.17 -7.51
C GLY A 39 24.42 32.41 -6.03
N GLY A 40 25.62 32.03 -5.59
CA GLY A 40 26.07 32.19 -4.20
C GLY A 40 25.60 31.06 -3.27
N LEU A 41 24.97 30.01 -3.82
CA LEU A 41 24.48 28.85 -3.09
C LEU A 41 25.65 28.13 -2.37
N PRO A 42 25.47 27.65 -1.12
CA PRO A 42 26.40 26.71 -0.49
C PRO A 42 26.64 25.48 -1.37
N PHE A 43 27.87 24.98 -1.39
CA PHE A 43 28.27 23.89 -2.29
C PHE A 43 27.64 22.54 -1.91
N ASP A 44 27.17 22.43 -0.67
CA ASP A 44 26.58 21.23 -0.07
C ASP A 44 25.05 21.15 -0.26
N LEU A 45 24.40 22.20 -0.80
CA LEU A 45 22.97 22.17 -1.11
C LEU A 45 22.67 21.26 -2.29
N THR A 46 21.58 20.50 -2.16
CA THR A 46 21.01 19.67 -3.23
C THR A 46 20.01 20.47 -4.07
N GLU A 47 19.58 19.88 -5.19
CA GLU A 47 18.48 20.41 -6.02
C GLU A 47 17.17 20.50 -5.22
N GLY A 48 16.92 19.60 -4.26
CA GLY A 48 15.76 19.63 -3.38
C GLY A 48 15.78 20.79 -2.37
N ASP A 49 16.92 21.06 -1.75
CA ASP A 49 17.05 22.18 -0.79
C ASP A 49 16.80 23.54 -1.46
N ILE A 50 17.21 23.68 -2.72
CA ILE A 50 16.97 24.86 -3.53
C ILE A 50 15.47 24.99 -3.85
N ILE A 51 14.79 23.90 -4.23
CA ILE A 51 13.33 23.90 -4.42
C ILE A 51 12.64 24.34 -3.13
N CYS A 52 13.03 23.83 -1.96
CA CYS A 52 12.47 24.23 -0.66
C CYS A 52 12.62 25.73 -0.33
N VAL A 53 13.70 26.38 -0.77
CA VAL A 53 13.93 27.83 -0.54
C VAL A 53 13.23 28.72 -1.57
N PHE A 54 13.10 28.26 -2.81
CA PHE A 54 12.58 29.07 -3.92
C PHE A 54 11.07 28.87 -4.17
N SER A 55 10.47 27.75 -3.74
CA SER A 55 9.04 27.46 -3.93
C SER A 55 8.09 28.41 -3.20
N GLN A 56 8.56 29.08 -2.13
CA GLN A 56 7.78 30.08 -1.39
C GLN A 56 7.39 31.33 -2.22
N TYR A 57 7.92 31.47 -3.44
CA TYR A 57 7.58 32.55 -4.39
C TYR A 57 6.80 32.06 -5.62
N GLY A 58 6.56 30.75 -5.78
CA GLY A 58 5.79 30.19 -6.89
C GLY A 58 6.20 28.75 -7.25
N GLU A 59 5.45 28.12 -8.15
CA GLU A 59 5.71 26.74 -8.58
C GLU A 59 6.92 26.66 -9.54
N ILE A 60 7.82 25.70 -9.27
CA ILE A 60 9.09 25.52 -9.99
C ILE A 60 8.94 24.37 -10.99
N VAL A 61 8.91 24.71 -12.28
CA VAL A 61 8.78 23.76 -13.39
C VAL A 61 10.10 23.06 -13.71
N ASN A 62 11.25 23.71 -13.47
CA ASN A 62 12.56 23.14 -13.76
C ASN A 62 13.67 23.69 -12.86
N ILE A 63 14.65 22.85 -12.53
CA ILE A 63 15.90 23.24 -11.87
C ILE A 63 17.10 22.62 -12.59
N ASN A 64 18.13 23.42 -12.83
CA ASN A 64 19.45 22.97 -13.28
C ASN A 64 20.53 23.53 -12.35
N LEU A 65 20.88 22.77 -11.31
CA LEU A 65 22.04 23.04 -10.45
C LEU A 65 23.32 22.70 -11.21
N VAL A 66 24.11 23.71 -11.56
CA VAL A 66 25.31 23.49 -12.38
C VAL A 66 26.41 22.87 -11.53
N ARG A 67 26.74 21.62 -11.86
CA ARG A 67 27.80 20.84 -11.22
C ARG A 67 29.06 20.84 -12.08
N ASP A 68 30.16 20.47 -11.47
CA ASP A 68 31.41 20.21 -12.17
C ASP A 68 31.42 18.83 -12.83
N LYS A 69 31.97 18.75 -14.05
CA LYS A 69 31.91 17.52 -14.87
C LYS A 69 32.84 16.42 -14.38
N GLU A 70 33.97 16.79 -13.78
CA GLU A 70 34.98 15.83 -13.30
C GLU A 70 34.76 15.47 -11.83
N THR A 71 34.38 16.45 -10.99
CA THR A 71 34.24 16.24 -9.55
C THR A 71 32.80 16.05 -9.05
N GLY A 72 31.78 16.27 -9.88
CA GLY A 72 30.35 16.13 -9.52
C GLY A 72 29.80 17.16 -8.52
N LYS A 73 30.68 18.00 -7.94
CA LYS A 73 30.34 19.00 -6.92
C LYS A 73 29.58 20.18 -7.53
N SER A 74 28.70 20.79 -6.74
CA SER A 74 28.01 22.03 -7.11
C SER A 74 29.00 23.15 -7.40
N LYS A 75 28.76 23.95 -8.46
CA LYS A 75 29.52 25.20 -8.70
C LYS A 75 28.97 26.40 -7.90
N GLY A 76 27.98 26.18 -7.03
CA GLY A 76 27.37 27.23 -6.20
C GLY A 76 26.41 28.14 -6.95
N TYR A 77 25.89 27.70 -8.10
CA TYR A 77 24.82 28.37 -8.83
C TYR A 77 23.90 27.40 -9.58
N ALA A 78 22.63 27.78 -9.70
CA ALA A 78 21.59 27.08 -10.43
C ALA A 78 20.85 28.01 -11.37
N PHE A 79 20.18 27.43 -12.37
CA PHE A 79 19.10 28.07 -13.11
C PHE A 79 17.77 27.44 -12.70
N LEU A 80 16.74 28.25 -12.53
CA LEU A 80 15.40 27.83 -12.12
C LEU A 80 14.38 28.37 -13.12
N GLN A 81 13.38 27.57 -13.46
CA GLN A 81 12.20 27.97 -14.21
C GLN A 81 10.98 27.95 -13.28
N TYR A 82 10.27 29.07 -13.19
CA TYR A 82 8.93 29.11 -12.58
C TYR A 82 7.82 28.87 -13.63
N GLU A 83 6.61 28.58 -13.17
CA GLU A 83 5.42 28.56 -14.04
C GLU A 83 5.04 29.98 -14.52
N ASP A 84 4.89 30.94 -13.59
CA ASP A 84 4.55 32.34 -13.86
C ASP A 84 5.78 33.26 -13.80
N GLN A 85 5.83 34.24 -14.70
CA GLN A 85 6.79 35.35 -14.65
C GLN A 85 6.69 36.12 -13.32
N ARG A 86 5.50 36.29 -12.73
CA ARG A 86 5.36 37.02 -11.44
C ARG A 86 6.19 36.39 -10.32
N SER A 87 6.31 35.07 -10.31
CA SER A 87 7.14 34.31 -9.37
C SER A 87 8.64 34.62 -9.55
N THR A 88 9.10 34.85 -10.79
CA THR A 88 10.49 35.27 -11.06
C THR A 88 10.79 36.63 -10.44
N ILE A 89 9.85 37.58 -10.52
CA ILE A 89 9.98 38.93 -9.96
C ILE A 89 10.07 38.84 -8.43
N LEU A 90 9.09 38.17 -7.81
CA LEU A 90 9.08 37.98 -6.35
C LEU A 90 10.34 37.27 -5.83
N ALA A 91 10.86 36.28 -6.56
CA ALA A 91 12.10 35.60 -6.19
C ALA A 91 13.34 36.50 -6.31
N VAL A 92 13.46 37.27 -7.40
CA VAL A 92 14.56 38.23 -7.59
C VAL A 92 14.54 39.31 -6.51
N ASP A 93 13.38 39.87 -6.19
CA ASP A 93 13.28 41.00 -5.26
C ASP A 93 13.59 40.61 -3.81
N ASN A 94 13.11 39.44 -3.38
CA ASN A 94 13.19 39.02 -1.98
C ASN A 94 14.44 38.17 -1.66
N LEU A 95 14.92 37.33 -2.60
CA LEU A 95 16.09 36.47 -2.35
C LEU A 95 17.42 37.09 -2.76
N ASN A 96 17.46 38.11 -3.62
CA ASN A 96 18.72 38.72 -4.00
C ASN A 96 19.37 39.44 -2.80
N GLY A 97 20.53 38.96 -2.37
CA GLY A 97 21.21 39.39 -1.15
C GLY A 97 20.74 38.75 0.15
N ALA A 98 19.85 37.75 0.09
CA ALA A 98 19.50 36.92 1.26
C ALA A 98 20.72 36.09 1.72
N LYS A 99 20.75 35.68 2.99
CA LYS A 99 21.83 34.86 3.56
C LYS A 99 21.37 33.43 3.80
N VAL A 100 21.99 32.46 3.11
CA VAL A 100 21.75 31.02 3.30
C VAL A 100 23.05 30.34 3.71
N LEU A 101 23.04 29.68 4.88
CA LEU A 101 24.23 29.05 5.50
C LEU A 101 25.49 29.95 5.48
N GLY A 102 25.31 31.23 5.81
CA GLY A 102 26.38 32.23 5.85
C GLY A 102 26.80 32.83 4.50
N ARG A 103 26.41 32.23 3.36
CA ARG A 103 26.67 32.79 2.03
C ARG A 103 25.56 33.77 1.62
N VAL A 104 25.93 34.81 0.88
CA VAL A 104 24.98 35.77 0.29
C VAL A 104 24.55 35.26 -1.08
N LEU A 105 23.25 35.09 -1.28
CA LEU A 105 22.69 34.74 -2.59
C LEU A 105 22.72 35.95 -3.53
N ARG A 106 22.93 35.67 -4.82
CA ARG A 106 22.60 36.59 -5.92
C ARG A 106 21.47 35.95 -6.72
N VAL A 107 20.35 36.65 -6.84
CA VAL A 107 19.22 36.21 -7.67
C VAL A 107 18.99 37.26 -8.76
N ASP A 108 18.82 36.81 -10.00
CA ASP A 108 18.88 37.63 -11.20
C ASP A 108 17.99 37.05 -12.30
N HIS A 109 17.45 37.87 -13.20
CA HIS A 109 16.63 37.40 -14.33
C HIS A 109 17.50 36.92 -15.50
N VAL A 110 17.02 35.94 -16.28
CA VAL A 110 17.79 35.36 -17.41
C VAL A 110 16.96 35.32 -18.69
N LYS A 111 17.36 36.10 -19.71
CA LYS A 111 16.72 36.08 -21.03
C LYS A 111 17.19 34.87 -21.85
N GLY A 112 16.25 34.16 -22.46
CA GLY A 112 16.55 33.15 -23.50
C GLY A 112 17.34 31.93 -23.02
N TYR A 113 17.25 31.56 -21.74
CA TYR A 113 17.92 30.36 -21.23
C TYR A 113 17.48 29.11 -22.00
N ARG A 114 18.45 28.31 -22.44
CA ARG A 114 18.21 27.00 -23.04
C ARG A 114 18.78 25.94 -22.10
N GLN A 115 17.93 25.03 -21.64
CA GLN A 115 18.38 23.85 -20.93
C GLN A 115 19.40 23.09 -21.81
N PRO A 116 20.52 22.62 -21.26
CA PRO A 116 21.50 21.87 -22.03
C PRO A 116 20.87 20.56 -22.52
N LYS A 117 20.81 20.36 -23.84
CA LYS A 117 20.39 19.09 -24.43
C LYS A 117 21.43 18.02 -24.09
N GLY A 118 21.14 17.23 -23.06
CA GLY A 118 21.85 15.98 -22.79
C GLY A 118 21.42 14.91 -23.79
N GLU A 119 22.38 14.13 -24.28
CA GLU A 119 22.12 12.84 -24.93
C GLU A 119 21.45 11.87 -23.92
N GLU A 120 20.82 10.82 -24.43
CA GLU A 120 19.85 9.84 -23.86
C GLU A 120 20.11 9.22 -22.45
N LEU A 121 20.53 10.02 -21.46
CA LEU A 121 20.98 9.62 -20.12
C LEU A 121 20.33 10.49 -19.03
N ALA A 122 19.00 10.60 -19.08
CA ALA A 122 18.20 11.29 -18.06
C ALA A 122 16.82 10.66 -17.77
N ALA A 123 16.62 9.38 -18.13
CA ALA A 123 15.74 8.55 -17.30
C ALA A 123 16.36 8.43 -15.90
N GLU A 124 15.54 8.39 -14.85
CA GLU A 124 15.97 8.20 -13.46
C GLU A 124 17.02 9.20 -12.90
N ARG A 125 16.71 10.51 -12.90
CA ARG A 125 17.12 11.38 -11.77
C ARG A 125 16.19 11.17 -10.57
N VAL A 126 16.21 9.97 -9.99
CA VAL A 126 15.47 9.64 -8.77
C VAL A 126 16.02 10.49 -7.61
N MET A 127 15.14 11.19 -6.90
CA MET A 127 15.51 11.88 -5.66
C MET A 127 15.89 10.81 -4.60
N ASN A 128 17.02 10.99 -3.92
CA ASN A 128 17.60 9.97 -3.03
C ASN A 128 16.78 9.75 -1.74
N ALA A 129 15.69 8.99 -1.85
CA ALA A 129 14.83 8.59 -0.74
C ALA A 129 14.29 7.13 -0.85
N ALA A 130 14.89 6.29 -1.71
CA ALA A 130 14.61 4.86 -1.78
C ALA A 130 15.84 4.05 -2.23
N PRO A 131 16.06 2.82 -1.74
CA PRO A 131 17.06 1.92 -2.31
C PRO A 131 16.61 1.46 -3.70
N ALA A 132 17.46 1.65 -4.71
CA ALA A 132 17.11 1.38 -6.10
C ALA A 132 16.72 -0.09 -6.33
N PRO A 133 15.64 -0.38 -7.08
CA PRO A 133 15.32 -1.74 -7.47
C PRO A 133 16.37 -2.25 -8.46
N VAL A 134 16.89 -3.46 -8.24
CA VAL A 134 17.78 -4.13 -9.20
C VAL A 134 17.02 -4.32 -10.52
N GLN A 135 17.39 -3.56 -11.53
CA GLN A 135 16.88 -3.72 -12.89
C GLN A 135 17.34 -5.08 -13.43
N VAL A 136 16.38 -5.86 -13.89
CA VAL A 136 16.61 -7.05 -14.73
C VAL A 136 15.80 -6.80 -15.98
N GLU A 137 16.49 -6.56 -17.09
CA GLU A 137 15.85 -6.33 -18.38
C GLU A 137 15.04 -7.57 -18.79
N ARG A 138 13.72 -7.41 -18.76
CA ARG A 138 12.74 -8.21 -19.50
C ARG A 138 11.73 -7.23 -20.06
N GLU A 139 11.33 -7.49 -21.30
CA GLU A 139 10.35 -6.70 -22.03
C GLU A 139 9.11 -6.45 -21.17
N ALA A 140 8.68 -5.20 -21.08
CA ALA A 140 7.49 -4.84 -20.32
C ALA A 140 6.25 -5.26 -21.10
N GLU A 141 5.50 -6.24 -20.58
CA GLU A 141 4.12 -6.49 -21.05
C GLU A 141 3.29 -5.21 -20.85
N ASP A 142 2.58 -4.76 -21.89
CA ASP A 142 1.79 -3.52 -21.85
C ASP A 142 0.77 -3.52 -20.70
N ASP A 143 0.61 -2.37 -20.04
CA ASP A 143 -0.20 -2.23 -18.84
C ASP A 143 -1.67 -2.63 -19.05
N GLU A 144 -2.22 -2.38 -20.24
CA GLU A 144 -3.58 -2.79 -20.62
C GLU A 144 -3.73 -4.32 -20.73
N VAL A 145 -2.71 -5.00 -21.29
CA VAL A 145 -2.66 -6.47 -21.36
C VAL A 145 -2.53 -7.07 -19.97
N LEU A 146 -1.73 -6.46 -19.09
CA LEU A 146 -1.61 -6.84 -17.69
C LEU A 146 -2.93 -6.65 -16.92
N MET A 147 -3.68 -5.56 -17.17
CA MET A 147 -5.01 -5.36 -16.57
C MET A 147 -5.98 -6.46 -16.99
N GLN A 148 -6.11 -6.74 -18.30
CA GLN A 148 -6.97 -7.80 -18.83
C GLN A 148 -6.60 -9.18 -18.25
N ARG A 149 -5.30 -9.50 -18.22
CA ARG A 149 -4.77 -10.76 -17.66
C ARG A 149 -5.03 -10.91 -16.15
N ALA A 150 -5.11 -9.80 -15.42
CA ALA A 150 -5.40 -9.77 -13.99
C ALA A 150 -6.92 -9.67 -13.67
N GLY A 151 -7.78 -9.50 -14.66
CA GLY A 151 -9.21 -9.24 -14.46
C GLY A 151 -9.51 -7.85 -13.88
N ILE A 152 -8.57 -6.92 -14.00
CA ILE A 152 -8.70 -5.54 -13.52
C ILE A 152 -9.59 -4.77 -14.51
N ASP A 153 -10.56 -4.07 -13.94
CA ASP A 153 -11.48 -3.21 -14.67
C ASP A 153 -10.81 -1.85 -14.93
N PRO A 154 -10.57 -1.44 -16.20
CA PRO A 154 -9.89 -0.18 -16.51
C PRO A 154 -10.68 1.06 -16.05
N GLU A 155 -11.98 0.93 -15.80
CA GLU A 155 -12.78 2.02 -15.26
C GLU A 155 -12.74 2.12 -13.72
N ASP A 156 -12.23 1.11 -13.00
CA ASP A 156 -12.13 1.21 -11.54
C ASP A 156 -11.14 2.32 -11.15
N PRO A 157 -11.53 3.32 -10.32
CA PRO A 157 -10.59 4.33 -9.84
C PRO A 157 -9.34 3.76 -9.17
N MET A 158 -9.37 2.50 -8.71
CA MET A 158 -8.23 1.80 -8.13
C MET A 158 -7.47 0.87 -9.09
N ALA A 159 -7.76 0.89 -10.40
CA ALA A 159 -7.10 0.04 -11.40
C ALA A 159 -5.56 0.12 -11.34
N GLY A 160 -5.00 1.32 -11.16
CA GLY A 160 -3.54 1.51 -11.00
C GLY A 160 -2.95 0.83 -9.77
N TYR A 161 -3.64 0.91 -8.62
CA TYR A 161 -3.23 0.22 -7.38
C TYR A 161 -3.29 -1.30 -7.57
N TYR A 162 -4.38 -1.82 -8.15
CA TYR A 162 -4.52 -3.24 -8.45
C TYR A 162 -3.42 -3.73 -9.41
N LEU A 163 -3.05 -2.92 -10.40
CA LEU A 163 -2.02 -3.24 -11.38
C LEU A 163 -0.61 -3.27 -10.76
N ASP A 164 -0.23 -2.30 -9.92
CA ASP A 164 1.07 -2.40 -9.22
C ASP A 164 1.08 -3.56 -8.22
N LYS A 165 -0.02 -3.82 -7.50
CA LYS A 165 -0.16 -5.01 -6.64
C LYS A 165 0.03 -6.32 -7.44
N TYR A 166 -0.47 -6.38 -8.67
CA TYR A 166 -0.25 -7.51 -9.60
C TYR A 166 1.21 -7.59 -10.08
N LYS A 167 1.79 -6.48 -10.56
CA LYS A 167 3.22 -6.38 -10.95
C LYS A 167 4.16 -6.79 -9.81
N ARG A 168 3.87 -6.38 -8.56
CA ARG A 168 4.58 -6.80 -7.34
C ARG A 168 4.47 -8.31 -7.10
N ARG A 169 3.30 -8.92 -7.34
CA ARG A 169 3.08 -10.38 -7.21
C ARG A 169 3.91 -11.15 -8.24
N LEU A 170 3.83 -10.79 -9.53
CA LEU A 170 4.63 -11.40 -10.60
C LEU A 170 6.14 -11.31 -10.30
N LYS A 171 6.64 -10.14 -9.86
CA LYS A 171 8.05 -9.95 -9.46
C LYS A 171 8.47 -10.84 -8.29
N LYS A 172 7.57 -11.15 -7.34
CA LYS A 172 7.83 -12.09 -6.23
C LYS A 172 7.82 -13.55 -6.70
N GLU A 173 6.95 -13.91 -7.64
CA GLU A 173 6.83 -15.28 -8.17
C GLU A 173 8.00 -15.64 -9.09
N GLY A 174 8.43 -14.75 -9.99
CA GLY A 174 9.62 -14.96 -10.81
C GLY A 174 10.89 -15.22 -9.99
N LYS A 175 11.10 -14.43 -8.91
CA LYS A 175 12.22 -14.65 -7.98
C LYS A 175 12.15 -15.99 -7.24
N ARG A 176 10.94 -16.47 -6.89
CA ARG A 176 10.72 -17.81 -6.30
C ARG A 176 11.06 -18.92 -7.31
N GLU A 177 10.67 -18.77 -8.58
CA GLU A 177 11.05 -19.73 -9.63
C GLU A 177 12.55 -19.78 -9.86
N GLU A 178 13.23 -18.64 -9.95
CA GLU A 178 14.67 -18.57 -10.24
C GLU A 178 15.50 -19.21 -9.12
N GLY A 179 15.18 -18.92 -7.85
CA GLY A 179 15.79 -19.61 -6.70
C GLY A 179 15.47 -21.12 -6.64
N SER A 180 14.31 -21.55 -7.16
CA SER A 180 13.98 -22.97 -7.30
C SER A 180 14.80 -23.66 -8.41
N LYS A 181 14.96 -22.99 -9.56
CA LYS A 181 15.80 -23.43 -10.69
C LYS A 181 17.28 -23.52 -10.27
N GLU A 182 17.78 -22.57 -9.49
CA GLU A 182 19.13 -22.59 -8.92
C GLU A 182 19.33 -23.76 -7.93
N ARG A 183 18.43 -23.94 -6.96
CA ARG A 183 18.48 -25.06 -6.01
C ARG A 183 18.46 -26.42 -6.71
N ARG A 184 17.73 -26.56 -7.82
CA ARG A 184 17.75 -27.75 -8.69
C ARG A 184 19.12 -27.92 -9.38
N ARG A 185 19.73 -26.87 -9.92
CA ARG A 185 21.08 -26.90 -10.52
C ARG A 185 22.15 -27.32 -9.49
N HIS A 186 22.10 -26.80 -8.28
CA HIS A 186 23.05 -27.15 -7.21
C HIS A 186 22.94 -28.63 -6.82
N ARG A 187 21.72 -29.15 -6.60
CA ARG A 187 21.49 -30.59 -6.33
C ARG A 187 21.91 -31.49 -7.51
N GLY A 188 21.87 -30.98 -8.75
CA GLY A 188 22.42 -31.67 -9.92
C GLY A 188 23.94 -31.86 -9.81
N LYS A 189 24.68 -30.75 -9.69
CA LYS A 189 26.15 -30.76 -9.53
C LYS A 189 26.61 -31.61 -8.34
N GLU A 190 25.92 -31.53 -7.21
CA GLU A 190 26.30 -32.31 -6.03
C GLU A 190 26.15 -33.83 -6.25
N ARG A 191 25.08 -34.27 -6.95
CA ARG A 191 24.89 -35.67 -7.35
C ARG A 191 25.97 -36.13 -8.33
N GLU A 192 26.45 -35.25 -9.19
CA GLU A 192 27.53 -35.52 -10.14
C GLU A 192 28.88 -35.67 -9.43
N SER A 193 29.23 -34.76 -8.50
CA SER A 193 30.43 -34.87 -7.66
C SER A 193 30.40 -36.06 -6.68
N ARG A 194 29.21 -36.59 -6.34
CA ARG A 194 29.07 -37.87 -5.62
C ARG A 194 29.29 -39.07 -6.55
N ARG A 195 28.83 -39.00 -7.81
CA ARG A 195 29.08 -40.04 -8.84
C ARG A 195 30.56 -40.11 -9.26
N HIS A 196 31.27 -38.99 -9.33
CA HIS A 196 32.69 -38.98 -9.70
C HIS A 196 33.56 -39.67 -8.64
N ARG A 197 33.41 -39.29 -7.36
CA ARG A 197 34.08 -39.96 -6.24
C ARG A 197 33.79 -41.47 -6.17
N HIS A 198 32.54 -41.88 -6.44
CA HIS A 198 32.20 -43.30 -6.50
C HIS A 198 32.91 -44.10 -7.62
N LYS A 199 33.33 -43.44 -8.71
CA LYS A 199 34.17 -44.05 -9.76
C LYS A 199 35.64 -44.10 -9.35
N GLU A 200 36.16 -43.03 -8.76
CA GLU A 200 37.53 -42.93 -8.26
C GLU A 200 37.80 -43.98 -7.16
N ASP A 201 36.90 -44.11 -6.17
CA ASP A 201 36.95 -45.18 -5.15
C ASP A 201 36.90 -46.59 -5.77
N GLY A 202 36.24 -46.75 -6.92
CA GLY A 202 36.20 -47.99 -7.69
C GLY A 202 37.56 -48.33 -8.31
N GLN A 203 38.22 -47.37 -8.95
CA GLN A 203 39.56 -47.55 -9.51
C GLN A 203 40.61 -47.80 -8.42
N ILE A 204 40.58 -47.03 -7.33
CA ILE A 204 41.52 -47.19 -6.19
C ILE A 204 41.39 -48.59 -5.54
N LYS A 205 40.20 -49.20 -5.54
CA LYS A 205 40.01 -50.59 -5.10
C LYS A 205 40.48 -51.62 -6.12
N GLY A 206 40.32 -51.36 -7.42
CA GLY A 206 40.85 -52.22 -8.49
C GLY A 206 42.37 -52.33 -8.47
N GLU A 207 43.08 -51.21 -8.32
CA GLU A 207 44.55 -51.18 -8.39
C GLU A 207 45.23 -51.79 -7.16
N ARG A 208 44.59 -51.75 -5.98
CA ARG A 208 45.13 -52.40 -4.77
C ARG A 208 45.06 -53.93 -4.81
N HIS A 209 44.16 -54.50 -5.62
CA HIS A 209 43.96 -55.96 -5.70
C HIS A 209 44.97 -56.71 -6.58
N THR A 210 45.83 -56.02 -7.34
CA THR A 210 46.75 -56.64 -8.30
C THR A 210 48.19 -56.81 -7.82
N ARG A 211 48.56 -56.23 -6.66
CA ARG A 211 49.96 -56.18 -6.18
C ARG A 211 50.28 -56.85 -4.84
N SER A 212 49.30 -57.38 -4.09
CA SER A 212 49.55 -58.04 -2.80
C SER A 212 48.88 -59.42 -2.66
N SER A 213 49.10 -60.31 -3.63
CA SER A 213 48.58 -61.70 -3.57
C SER A 213 49.55 -62.77 -4.11
N ARG A 214 50.80 -62.43 -4.42
CA ARG A 214 51.84 -63.39 -4.88
C ARG A 214 52.86 -63.82 -3.83
N GLN A 215 52.70 -63.42 -2.56
CA GLN A 215 53.72 -63.64 -1.51
C GLN A 215 53.24 -64.24 -0.18
N LEU A 216 51.93 -64.42 0.04
CA LEU A 216 51.40 -65.03 1.27
C LEU A 216 50.69 -66.39 1.07
N ALA A 217 50.69 -66.93 -0.16
CA ALA A 217 50.24 -68.30 -0.45
C ALA A 217 51.23 -69.40 0.00
N ARG A 218 52.03 -69.15 1.05
CA ARG A 218 53.09 -70.05 1.56
C ARG A 218 53.06 -70.31 3.07
N LEU A 219 52.07 -69.76 3.78
CA LEU A 219 51.81 -70.08 5.19
C LEU A 219 50.44 -70.79 5.29
N PHE A 220 50.45 -72.06 4.91
CA PHE A 220 49.31 -72.98 5.00
C PHE A 220 49.66 -74.06 6.03
N LYS A 221 48.69 -74.44 6.89
CA LYS A 221 48.92 -75.08 8.22
C LYS A 221 49.54 -74.07 9.20
N GLU A 222 49.03 -73.92 10.42
CA GLU A 222 48.67 -74.97 11.37
C GLU A 222 47.27 -74.85 12.03
N HIS A 223 46.80 -75.98 12.59
CA HIS A 223 45.67 -76.19 13.53
C HIS A 223 44.30 -75.51 13.26
N SER A 224 43.15 -76.17 13.03
CA SER A 224 42.54 -77.49 13.37
C SER A 224 41.58 -77.47 14.58
N LEU A 225 40.31 -77.90 14.36
CA LEU A 225 39.21 -78.12 15.34
C LEU A 225 38.67 -76.79 15.97
N LYS A 226 37.42 -76.59 16.44
CA LYS A 226 36.11 -77.30 16.54
C LYS A 226 35.07 -76.24 17.05
N LEU A 227 33.72 -76.29 16.97
CA LEU A 227 32.68 -77.23 16.49
C LEU A 227 31.50 -76.46 15.80
N MET A 228 30.56 -77.19 15.17
CA MET A 228 29.06 -77.12 15.23
C MET A 228 28.29 -75.77 15.37
N ALA A 229 27.11 -75.55 14.76
CA ALA A 229 26.27 -76.36 13.84
C ALA A 229 25.28 -75.48 13.03
N ALA A 230 24.50 -76.10 12.13
CA ALA A 230 23.39 -75.54 11.33
C ALA A 230 22.33 -76.66 11.11
N PRO A 231 21.30 -76.59 10.22
CA PRO A 231 20.70 -75.47 9.45
C PRO A 231 19.14 -75.47 9.44
N ARG A 232 18.49 -74.64 8.58
CA ARG A 232 17.31 -74.90 7.66
C ARG A 232 16.22 -73.79 7.66
N PHE A 233 15.97 -73.14 6.50
CA PHE A 233 14.83 -73.32 5.54
C PHE A 233 13.59 -72.40 5.85
N ARG A 234 12.72 -71.98 4.91
CA ARG A 234 12.67 -72.07 3.41
C ARG A 234 11.81 -70.93 2.78
N VAL A 235 11.84 -70.84 1.44
CA VAL A 235 10.91 -70.15 0.50
C VAL A 235 9.47 -70.71 0.55
N HIS A 236 8.41 -70.18 -0.10
CA HIS A 236 8.17 -69.06 -1.07
C HIS A 236 7.21 -68.01 -0.42
N SER A 237 6.59 -66.98 -1.03
CA SER A 237 6.20 -66.61 -2.43
C SER A 237 5.97 -65.08 -2.55
N ASP A 238 5.37 -64.47 -3.59
CA ASP A 238 5.69 -64.34 -5.04
C ASP A 238 4.80 -63.20 -5.66
N CYS A 239 4.87 -62.96 -6.99
CA CYS A 239 4.09 -62.01 -7.83
C CYS A 239 4.32 -60.48 -7.70
N VAL A 240 4.51 -59.84 -8.86
CA VAL A 240 4.65 -58.39 -9.11
C VAL A 240 3.84 -58.07 -10.38
N ILE A 241 3.32 -56.83 -10.54
CA ILE A 241 3.33 -55.99 -11.79
C ILE A 241 2.22 -54.90 -11.78
N ASN A 242 2.67 -53.64 -11.86
CA ASN A 242 2.12 -52.42 -12.48
C ASN A 242 0.65 -51.92 -12.32
N SER A 243 0.57 -50.59 -12.25
CA SER A 243 -0.56 -49.67 -12.55
C SER A 243 -0.88 -49.63 -14.09
N PRO A 244 -1.82 -48.82 -14.66
CA PRO A 244 -2.46 -47.59 -14.13
C PRO A 244 -3.94 -47.32 -14.54
N ALA A 245 -4.38 -46.06 -14.29
CA ALA A 245 -5.27 -45.22 -15.13
C ALA A 245 -6.71 -44.88 -14.63
N VAL A 246 -6.97 -43.56 -14.63
CA VAL A 246 -8.20 -42.82 -15.02
C VAL A 246 -9.58 -43.25 -14.48
N VAL A 247 -10.29 -42.29 -13.87
CA VAL A 247 -11.77 -42.25 -13.78
C VAL A 247 -12.29 -40.96 -14.46
N PRO A 248 -13.45 -40.98 -15.14
CA PRO A 248 -13.87 -39.90 -16.04
C PRO A 248 -14.80 -38.84 -15.42
N PHE A 249 -14.76 -37.66 -16.02
CA PHE A 249 -15.76 -36.59 -15.90
C PHE A 249 -17.10 -37.03 -16.52
N ARG A 250 -18.24 -36.71 -15.88
CA ARG A 250 -19.57 -36.88 -16.49
C ARG A 250 -20.51 -35.75 -16.06
N VAL A 251 -21.26 -35.23 -17.04
CA VAL A 251 -22.26 -34.17 -16.87
C VAL A 251 -23.60 -34.80 -16.51
N ASP A 252 -24.36 -34.16 -15.64
CA ASP A 252 -25.67 -34.63 -15.17
C ASP A 252 -26.82 -33.80 -15.79
N THR A 253 -27.94 -34.45 -16.12
CA THR A 253 -29.06 -33.80 -16.84
C THR A 253 -30.44 -34.36 -16.49
N ARG A 254 -31.25 -33.48 -15.87
CA ARG A 254 -32.74 -33.49 -15.79
C ARG A 254 -33.44 -34.59 -14.97
N ARG A 255 -34.07 -34.13 -13.88
CA ARG A 255 -35.47 -34.36 -13.45
C ARG A 255 -36.08 -35.76 -13.59
N GLU A 256 -36.43 -36.36 -12.45
CA GLU A 256 -37.81 -36.72 -12.01
C GLU A 256 -37.71 -37.06 -10.51
N SER A 257 -38.30 -36.28 -9.59
CA SER A 257 -39.67 -36.36 -9.05
C SER A 257 -39.92 -37.56 -8.11
N GLU A 258 -39.57 -37.40 -6.83
CA GLU A 258 -40.11 -38.22 -5.73
C GLU A 258 -40.65 -37.30 -4.62
N GLU A 259 -41.92 -37.50 -4.23
CA GLU A 259 -42.49 -36.83 -3.06
C GLU A 259 -42.08 -37.56 -1.78
N THR A 260 -41.29 -36.91 -0.93
CA THR A 260 -41.09 -37.34 0.46
C THR A 260 -41.57 -36.25 1.40
N THR A 261 -42.47 -36.62 2.32
CA THR A 261 -43.11 -35.70 3.27
C THR A 261 -42.15 -35.27 4.37
N VAL A 262 -41.32 -34.27 4.10
CA VAL A 262 -40.46 -33.64 5.12
C VAL A 262 -41.33 -32.88 6.12
N THR A 263 -41.07 -33.07 7.41
CA THR A 263 -41.78 -32.43 8.51
C THR A 263 -41.58 -30.91 8.53
N LYS A 264 -42.60 -30.16 8.97
CA LYS A 264 -42.57 -28.69 9.06
C LYS A 264 -41.51 -28.22 10.09
N ALA A 265 -40.28 -27.96 9.65
CA ALA A 265 -39.20 -27.49 10.51
C ALA A 265 -38.16 -26.62 9.77
N ALA A 266 -38.61 -25.63 8.99
CA ALA A 266 -37.77 -24.52 8.54
C ALA A 266 -38.62 -23.27 8.32
N HIS A 267 -38.38 -22.21 9.10
CA HIS A 267 -38.71 -20.86 8.63
C HIS A 267 -37.66 -20.48 7.60
N SER A 268 -38.08 -20.01 6.42
CA SER A 268 -37.17 -19.50 5.41
C SER A 268 -36.71 -18.11 5.84
N GLU A 269 -35.74 -18.08 6.77
CA GLU A 269 -35.18 -16.83 7.27
C GLU A 269 -34.45 -16.10 6.13
N ARG A 270 -34.86 -14.85 5.87
CA ARG A 270 -34.32 -14.03 4.79
C ARG A 270 -32.85 -13.72 5.06
N GLN A 271 -32.03 -13.72 4.01
CA GLN A 271 -30.62 -13.34 4.12
C GLN A 271 -30.48 -11.92 4.67
N PRO A 272 -29.43 -11.63 5.47
CA PRO A 272 -29.18 -10.28 5.97
C PRO A 272 -28.84 -9.32 4.83
N MET A 273 -29.32 -8.09 4.98
CA MET A 273 -28.91 -6.96 4.14
C MET A 273 -27.57 -6.38 4.61
N PHE A 274 -26.70 -6.03 3.68
CA PHE A 274 -25.39 -5.41 3.93
C PHE A 274 -25.38 -3.97 3.43
N ILE A 275 -24.99 -3.02 4.29
CA ILE A 275 -24.82 -1.61 3.91
C ILE A 275 -23.39 -1.16 4.21
N GLY A 276 -22.66 -0.77 3.16
CA GLY A 276 -21.30 -0.24 3.27
C GLY A 276 -21.31 1.27 3.46
N ILE A 277 -20.78 1.76 4.58
CA ILE A 277 -20.78 3.19 4.96
C ILE A 277 -19.34 3.73 4.93
N GLY A 278 -18.96 4.24 3.76
CA GLY A 278 -17.66 4.83 3.47
C GLY A 278 -17.55 6.32 3.83
N GLY A 279 -16.34 6.86 3.70
CA GLY A 279 -16.05 8.29 3.88
C GLY A 279 -14.75 8.55 4.63
N GLY A 280 -14.30 9.80 4.67
CA GLY A 280 -13.04 10.18 5.32
C GLY A 280 -13.01 9.91 6.83
N ARG A 281 -11.81 9.77 7.41
CA ARG A 281 -11.65 9.82 8.88
C ARG A 281 -12.14 11.18 9.38
N GLY A 282 -12.91 11.20 10.47
CA GLY A 282 -13.60 12.39 10.98
C GLY A 282 -14.93 12.78 10.30
N ALA A 283 -15.40 12.09 9.26
CA ALA A 283 -16.64 12.46 8.54
C ALA A 283 -17.95 12.25 9.35
N GLY A 284 -17.93 11.44 10.40
CA GLY A 284 -19.12 11.10 11.19
C GLY A 284 -19.88 9.86 10.71
N LYS A 285 -19.20 8.95 9.98
CA LYS A 285 -19.77 7.66 9.53
C LYS A 285 -20.15 6.72 10.67
N GLU A 286 -19.28 6.46 11.66
CA GLU A 286 -19.66 5.80 12.94
C GLU A 286 -20.93 6.41 13.57
N PHE A 287 -20.98 7.73 13.72
CA PHE A 287 -22.14 8.41 14.30
C PHE A 287 -23.40 8.19 13.46
N THR A 288 -23.25 8.21 12.12
CA THR A 288 -24.35 7.92 11.18
C THR A 288 -24.89 6.51 11.41
N CYS A 289 -24.03 5.49 11.53
CA CYS A 289 -24.42 4.12 11.81
C CYS A 289 -25.18 3.99 13.14
N ARG A 290 -24.66 4.62 14.20
CA ARG A 290 -25.33 4.61 15.52
C ARG A 290 -26.68 5.32 15.47
N TYR A 291 -26.76 6.49 14.83
CA TYR A 291 -27.99 7.28 14.75
C TYR A 291 -29.06 6.58 13.87
N ILE A 292 -28.67 5.79 12.86
CA ILE A 292 -29.58 4.88 12.15
C ILE A 292 -30.18 3.87 13.12
N ILE A 293 -29.35 3.16 13.91
CA ILE A 293 -29.82 2.14 14.87
C ILE A 293 -30.73 2.76 15.94
N ASP A 294 -30.36 3.93 16.48
CA ASP A 294 -31.17 4.65 17.45
C ASP A 294 -32.52 5.09 16.85
N LYS A 295 -32.55 5.56 15.59
CA LYS A 295 -33.80 5.93 14.88
C LYS A 295 -34.71 4.74 14.58
N VAL A 296 -34.15 3.57 14.28
CA VAL A 296 -34.93 2.32 14.13
C VAL A 296 -35.57 1.93 15.46
N ARG A 297 -34.82 2.02 16.57
CA ARG A 297 -35.33 1.77 17.93
C ARG A 297 -36.41 2.78 18.35
N GLU A 298 -36.19 4.09 18.13
CA GLU A 298 -37.15 5.16 18.44
C GLU A 298 -38.50 4.98 17.72
N ARG A 299 -38.50 4.46 16.48
CA ARG A 299 -39.73 4.23 15.69
C ARG A 299 -40.50 2.97 16.08
N GLY A 300 -40.10 2.28 17.16
CA GLY A 300 -40.77 1.11 17.71
C GLY A 300 -40.16 -0.24 17.30
N TYR A 301 -39.15 -0.25 16.43
CA TYR A 301 -38.57 -1.47 15.86
C TYR A 301 -37.40 -2.00 16.69
N GLY A 302 -37.63 -2.20 17.99
CA GLY A 302 -36.62 -2.71 18.94
C GLY A 302 -36.02 -4.05 18.49
N GLU A 303 -36.85 -5.02 18.12
CA GLU A 303 -36.42 -6.34 17.64
C GLU A 303 -35.56 -6.27 16.36
N LEU A 304 -35.83 -5.30 15.48
CA LEU A 304 -35.02 -5.07 14.28
C LEU A 304 -33.68 -4.44 14.68
N ALA A 305 -33.69 -3.44 15.57
CA ALA A 305 -32.49 -2.77 16.08
C ALA A 305 -31.53 -3.72 16.80
N GLU A 306 -32.05 -4.73 17.51
CA GLU A 306 -31.26 -5.80 18.14
C GLU A 306 -30.68 -6.82 17.12
N ARG A 307 -31.24 -6.86 15.91
CA ARG A 307 -30.75 -7.65 14.77
C ARG A 307 -29.96 -6.83 13.75
N VAL A 308 -29.56 -5.60 14.10
CA VAL A 308 -28.56 -4.82 13.35
C VAL A 308 -27.16 -5.11 13.92
N VAL A 309 -26.32 -5.78 13.12
CA VAL A 309 -24.89 -5.93 13.40
C VAL A 309 -24.14 -4.71 12.87
N HIS A 310 -23.24 -4.16 13.68
CA HIS A 310 -22.34 -3.06 13.27
C HIS A 310 -20.88 -3.53 13.30
N LEU A 311 -20.23 -3.51 12.14
CA LEU A 311 -18.82 -3.84 11.93
C LEU A 311 -18.02 -2.57 11.63
N HIS A 312 -16.87 -2.40 12.28
CA HIS A 312 -15.90 -1.36 11.94
C HIS A 312 -14.76 -1.96 11.13
N LEU A 313 -14.40 -1.36 10.00
CA LEU A 313 -13.22 -1.74 9.23
C LEU A 313 -11.93 -1.56 10.04
N ASP A 314 -11.90 -0.61 10.97
CA ASP A 314 -10.77 -0.41 11.88
C ASP A 314 -10.52 -1.63 12.80
N ASP A 315 -11.47 -2.56 13.00
CA ASP A 315 -11.21 -3.84 13.69
C ASP A 315 -10.38 -4.82 12.83
N PHE A 316 -10.42 -4.66 11.50
CA PHE A 316 -9.77 -5.55 10.52
C PHE A 316 -8.37 -5.07 10.12
N HIS A 317 -7.69 -4.27 10.94
CA HIS A 317 -6.28 -3.99 10.74
C HIS A 317 -5.44 -5.28 10.82
N ARG A 318 -4.39 -5.35 10.01
CA ARG A 318 -3.37 -6.41 10.09
C ARG A 318 -2.56 -6.24 11.37
N GLU A 319 -2.22 -7.36 12.00
CA GLU A 319 -1.38 -7.33 13.18
C GLU A 319 0.09 -7.09 12.79
N LEU A 320 0.70 -6.05 13.36
CA LEU A 320 2.09 -5.66 13.08
C LEU A 320 3.08 -6.75 13.49
N SER A 321 4.11 -6.97 12.67
CA SER A 321 5.21 -7.89 13.02
C SER A 321 6.00 -7.36 14.23
N GLN A 322 6.75 -8.24 14.88
CA GLN A 322 7.55 -7.85 16.04
C GLN A 322 8.69 -6.88 15.66
N GLU A 323 9.17 -6.94 14.42
CA GLU A 323 10.17 -6.00 13.89
C GLU A 323 9.54 -4.63 13.63
N ASP A 324 8.37 -4.58 12.97
CA ASP A 324 7.63 -3.33 12.70
C ASP A 324 7.23 -2.61 13.99
N ARG A 325 6.82 -3.35 15.04
CA ARG A 325 6.51 -2.78 16.36
C ARG A 325 7.71 -2.09 16.97
N VAL A 326 8.88 -2.74 16.98
CA VAL A 326 10.11 -2.14 17.54
C VAL A 326 10.54 -0.91 16.73
N LEU A 327 10.34 -0.90 15.41
CA LEU A 327 10.61 0.28 14.58
C LEU A 327 9.64 1.45 14.85
N LEU A 328 8.37 1.15 15.08
CA LEU A 328 7.33 2.12 15.46
C LEU A 328 7.58 2.68 16.87
N GLU A 329 7.81 1.81 17.85
CA GLU A 329 8.09 2.16 19.26
C GLU A 329 9.39 2.96 19.41
N THR A 330 10.41 2.68 18.60
CA THR A 330 11.67 3.46 18.59
C THR A 330 11.62 4.71 17.70
N GLY A 331 10.47 5.02 17.09
CA GLY A 331 10.29 6.22 16.25
C GLY A 331 11.13 6.23 14.97
N LYS A 332 11.56 5.05 14.49
CA LYS A 332 12.41 4.89 13.29
C LYS A 332 11.60 4.70 12.01
N THR A 333 10.32 4.37 12.13
CA THR A 333 9.41 4.16 11.01
C THR A 333 8.02 4.59 11.40
N GLU A 334 7.38 5.42 10.59
CA GLU A 334 5.95 5.70 10.70
C GLU A 334 5.17 4.73 9.80
N ILE A 335 4.10 4.14 10.33
CA ILE A 335 3.28 3.15 9.61
C ILE A 335 1.97 3.82 9.22
N ASN A 336 1.69 3.83 7.91
CA ASN A 336 0.47 4.42 7.36
C ASN A 336 -0.72 3.47 7.53
N PHE A 337 -1.50 3.68 8.60
CA PHE A 337 -2.71 2.89 8.90
C PHE A 337 -3.91 3.22 8.00
N ASP A 338 -3.88 4.33 7.23
CA ASP A 338 -4.96 4.67 6.29
C ASP A 338 -4.71 4.12 4.86
N HIS A 339 -3.62 3.38 4.65
CA HIS A 339 -3.28 2.71 3.37
C HIS A 339 -3.95 1.33 3.24
N PRO A 340 -4.42 0.90 2.05
CA PRO A 340 -5.12 -0.38 1.87
C PRO A 340 -4.35 -1.64 2.31
N GLU A 341 -3.01 -1.66 2.22
CA GLU A 341 -2.23 -2.82 2.71
C GLU A 341 -2.23 -2.96 4.24
N ALA A 342 -2.66 -1.94 5.01
CA ALA A 342 -2.83 -2.03 6.47
C ALA A 342 -4.04 -2.90 6.90
N PHE A 343 -4.97 -3.19 5.97
CA PHE A 343 -6.21 -3.89 6.25
C PHE A 343 -6.21 -5.35 5.78
N ASP A 344 -6.96 -6.16 6.53
CA ASP A 344 -7.15 -7.59 6.35
C ASP A 344 -8.49 -7.85 5.66
N PHE A 345 -8.64 -7.36 4.41
CA PHE A 345 -9.87 -7.50 3.63
C PHE A 345 -10.26 -8.96 3.39
N GLU A 346 -9.27 -9.87 3.29
CA GLU A 346 -9.50 -11.32 3.21
C GLU A 346 -10.24 -11.82 4.48
N LEU A 347 -9.86 -11.35 5.68
CA LEU A 347 -10.59 -11.64 6.92
C LEU A 347 -12.00 -11.00 6.94
N LEU A 348 -12.15 -9.78 6.43
CA LEU A 348 -13.46 -9.11 6.33
C LEU A 348 -14.42 -9.89 5.41
N GLU A 349 -13.98 -10.28 4.21
CA GLU A 349 -14.78 -11.07 3.27
C GLU A 349 -15.23 -12.40 3.89
N ASN A 350 -14.35 -13.09 4.62
CA ASN A 350 -14.71 -14.30 5.36
C ASN A 350 -15.78 -14.05 6.44
N VAL A 351 -15.68 -12.94 7.19
CA VAL A 351 -16.70 -12.54 8.18
C VAL A 351 -18.04 -12.21 7.51
N LEU A 352 -18.04 -11.47 6.39
CA LEU A 352 -19.27 -11.14 5.64
C LEU A 352 -19.94 -12.40 5.07
N GLN A 353 -19.17 -13.37 4.57
CA GLN A 353 -19.68 -14.67 4.12
C GLN A 353 -20.34 -15.47 5.25
N GLN A 354 -19.71 -15.54 6.43
CA GLN A 354 -20.25 -16.27 7.58
C GLN A 354 -21.53 -15.61 8.12
N LEU A 355 -21.58 -14.26 8.16
CA LEU A 355 -22.79 -13.52 8.53
C LEU A 355 -23.92 -13.75 7.51
N ARG A 356 -23.62 -13.78 6.20
CA ARG A 356 -24.60 -14.10 5.15
C ARG A 356 -25.13 -15.54 5.26
N ALA A 357 -24.33 -16.46 5.77
CA ALA A 357 -24.73 -17.84 6.07
C ALA A 357 -25.53 -17.97 7.39
N GLY A 358 -25.67 -16.91 8.19
CA GLY A 358 -26.42 -16.91 9.45
C GLY A 358 -25.77 -17.71 10.59
N GLY A 359 -24.49 -18.08 10.46
CA GLY A 359 -23.73 -18.74 11.53
C GLY A 359 -23.20 -17.77 12.58
N PRO A 360 -22.77 -18.27 13.76
CA PRO A 360 -22.06 -17.44 14.74
C PRO A 360 -20.68 -17.05 14.21
N VAL A 361 -20.26 -15.79 14.38
CA VAL A 361 -19.05 -15.23 13.75
C VAL A 361 -18.16 -14.53 14.78
N ASP A 362 -16.87 -14.86 14.75
CA ASP A 362 -15.84 -14.24 15.57
C ASP A 362 -15.21 -13.05 14.83
N VAL A 363 -15.53 -11.83 15.27
CA VAL A 363 -14.98 -10.57 14.72
C VAL A 363 -13.77 -10.14 15.57
N PRO A 364 -12.61 -9.77 14.98
CA PRO A 364 -11.48 -9.24 15.75
C PRO A 364 -11.86 -7.95 16.51
N GLN A 365 -11.07 -7.59 17.53
CA GLN A 365 -11.13 -6.28 18.18
C GLN A 365 -9.78 -5.58 18.10
N TRP A 366 -9.76 -4.33 17.64
CA TRP A 366 -8.55 -3.53 17.48
C TRP A 366 -8.45 -2.38 18.47
N ASP A 367 -7.32 -2.26 19.16
CA ASP A 367 -6.98 -1.08 19.95
C ASP A 367 -6.29 -0.04 19.07
N CYS A 368 -6.99 1.04 18.76
CA CYS A 368 -6.50 2.12 17.91
C CYS A 368 -5.44 3.01 18.57
N VAL A 369 -5.21 2.88 19.89
CA VAL A 369 -4.15 3.55 20.67
C VAL A 369 -2.91 2.66 20.72
N GLN A 370 -3.06 1.39 21.11
CA GLN A 370 -1.95 0.41 21.21
C GLN A 370 -1.55 -0.23 19.87
N LYS A 371 -2.28 0.03 18.78
CA LYS A 371 -2.03 -0.48 17.41
C LYS A 371 -1.89 -2.01 17.34
N ARG A 372 -2.80 -2.71 18.02
CA ARG A 372 -2.80 -4.17 18.14
C ARG A 372 -4.20 -4.76 18.22
N ARG A 373 -4.31 -6.04 17.91
CA ARG A 373 -5.50 -6.84 18.27
C ARG A 373 -5.49 -7.08 19.79
N THR A 374 -6.66 -6.97 20.41
CA THR A 374 -6.85 -7.12 21.88
C THR A 374 -7.79 -8.26 22.26
N GLY A 375 -8.71 -8.63 21.39
CA GLY A 375 -9.70 -9.66 21.65
C GLY A 375 -10.50 -10.05 20.41
N VAL A 376 -11.62 -10.71 20.66
CA VAL A 376 -12.59 -11.16 19.65
C VAL A 376 -13.99 -10.88 20.20
N ARG A 377 -14.82 -10.21 19.40
CA ARG A 377 -16.25 -10.02 19.65
C ARG A 377 -17.03 -11.07 18.86
N ARG A 378 -17.52 -12.09 19.56
CA ARG A 378 -18.41 -13.09 18.99
C ARG A 378 -19.80 -12.50 18.72
N ILE A 379 -20.34 -12.79 17.54
CA ILE A 379 -21.71 -12.49 17.14
C ILE A 379 -22.47 -13.82 17.14
N GLU A 380 -23.52 -13.92 17.95
CA GLU A 380 -24.32 -15.15 18.11
C GLU A 380 -25.75 -15.02 17.55
N CYS A 381 -26.21 -13.79 17.28
CA CYS A 381 -27.48 -13.55 16.62
C CYS A 381 -27.36 -13.65 15.09
N GLN A 382 -28.41 -14.18 14.45
CA GLN A 382 -28.57 -14.05 13.01
C GLN A 382 -28.94 -12.58 12.69
N PRO A 383 -28.11 -11.83 11.93
CA PRO A 383 -28.43 -10.46 11.58
C PRO A 383 -29.63 -10.40 10.61
N ARG A 384 -30.37 -9.28 10.68
CA ARG A 384 -31.24 -8.84 9.58
C ARG A 384 -30.59 -7.73 8.76
N VAL A 385 -29.74 -6.93 9.39
CA VAL A 385 -28.96 -5.86 8.76
C VAL A 385 -27.53 -5.93 9.27
N VAL A 386 -26.55 -5.74 8.39
CA VAL A 386 -25.13 -5.63 8.68
C VAL A 386 -24.65 -4.28 8.17
N LEU A 387 -24.40 -3.33 9.08
CA LEU A 387 -23.77 -2.05 8.76
C LEU A 387 -22.25 -2.23 8.83
N VAL A 388 -21.55 -1.93 7.73
CA VAL A 388 -20.09 -2.04 7.62
C VAL A 388 -19.50 -0.65 7.44
N GLU A 389 -18.93 -0.10 8.51
CA GLU A 389 -18.41 1.26 8.58
C GLU A 389 -16.90 1.28 8.33
N GLY A 390 -16.37 2.21 7.53
CA GLY A 390 -14.92 2.24 7.31
C GLY A 390 -14.40 3.35 6.42
N ILE A 391 -13.09 3.61 6.49
CA ILE A 391 -12.44 4.52 5.52
C ILE A 391 -12.36 3.91 4.12
N LEU A 392 -12.15 2.59 4.02
CA LEU A 392 -11.90 1.88 2.77
C LEU A 392 -12.91 0.73 2.54
N VAL A 393 -14.11 0.80 3.11
CA VAL A 393 -15.13 -0.26 2.94
C VAL A 393 -15.61 -0.37 1.49
N LEU A 394 -15.62 0.73 0.75
CA LEU A 394 -15.94 0.77 -0.69
C LEU A 394 -14.70 0.59 -1.59
N PHE A 395 -13.52 0.26 -1.03
CA PHE A 395 -12.27 0.17 -1.78
C PHE A 395 -12.12 -1.14 -2.57
N VAL A 396 -12.41 -2.27 -1.93
CA VAL A 396 -12.21 -3.60 -2.53
C VAL A 396 -13.46 -4.01 -3.31
N LYS A 397 -13.31 -4.36 -4.59
CA LYS A 397 -14.40 -4.80 -5.49
C LYS A 397 -15.18 -5.99 -4.94
N GLU A 398 -14.49 -6.93 -4.32
CA GLU A 398 -15.02 -8.12 -3.68
C GLU A 398 -15.93 -7.73 -2.50
N VAL A 399 -15.44 -6.88 -1.59
CA VAL A 399 -16.23 -6.32 -0.47
C VAL A 399 -17.40 -5.47 -0.96
N ARG A 400 -17.23 -4.64 -2.00
CA ARG A 400 -18.34 -3.91 -2.65
C ARG A 400 -19.44 -4.87 -3.12
N GLY A 401 -19.07 -6.02 -3.68
CA GLY A 401 -19.98 -7.08 -4.12
C GLY A 401 -20.76 -7.80 -3.01
N PHE A 402 -20.45 -7.54 -1.73
CA PHE A 402 -21.30 -7.97 -0.61
C PHE A 402 -22.38 -6.94 -0.24
N MET A 403 -22.24 -5.67 -0.62
CA MET A 403 -23.13 -4.59 -0.17
C MET A 403 -24.37 -4.45 -1.06
N ASP A 404 -25.55 -4.51 -0.46
CA ASP A 404 -26.83 -4.24 -1.13
C ASP A 404 -27.11 -2.73 -1.26
N MET A 405 -26.40 -1.90 -0.49
CA MET A 405 -26.41 -0.43 -0.57
C MET A 405 -25.06 0.15 -0.17
N GLN A 406 -24.54 1.10 -0.95
CA GLN A 406 -23.26 1.75 -0.75
C GLN A 406 -23.46 3.25 -0.47
N VAL A 407 -23.00 3.70 0.69
CA VAL A 407 -23.21 5.05 1.21
C VAL A 407 -21.86 5.73 1.44
N PHE A 408 -21.69 6.97 0.99
CA PHE A 408 -20.47 7.74 1.26
C PHE A 408 -20.78 9.02 2.05
N VAL A 409 -20.17 9.14 3.22
CA VAL A 409 -20.36 10.27 4.14
C VAL A 409 -19.37 11.37 3.78
N ASP A 410 -19.87 12.44 3.17
CA ASP A 410 -19.07 13.48 2.52
C ASP A 410 -19.02 14.78 3.35
N VAL A 411 -17.81 15.13 3.78
CA VAL A 411 -17.50 16.25 4.66
C VAL A 411 -16.11 16.78 4.33
N ASP A 412 -15.99 18.10 4.26
CA ASP A 412 -14.78 18.81 3.87
C ASP A 412 -13.56 18.46 4.75
N SER A 413 -12.37 18.45 4.14
CA SER A 413 -11.12 17.99 4.76
C SER A 413 -10.73 18.79 6.00
N ASP A 414 -10.97 20.10 5.99
CA ASP A 414 -10.75 21.02 7.11
C ASP A 414 -11.71 20.76 8.28
N THR A 415 -12.98 20.53 7.98
CA THR A 415 -14.03 20.19 8.95
C THR A 415 -13.74 18.82 9.59
N ARG A 416 -13.30 17.84 8.79
CA ARG A 416 -12.85 16.53 9.29
C ARG A 416 -11.57 16.64 10.14
N LEU A 417 -10.62 17.48 9.75
CA LEU A 417 -9.42 17.74 10.54
C LEU A 417 -9.77 18.41 11.88
N GLY A 418 -10.56 19.48 11.87
CA GLY A 418 -10.99 20.20 13.07
C GLY A 418 -11.80 19.32 14.04
N ARG A 419 -12.58 18.36 13.54
CA ARG A 419 -13.23 17.32 14.37
C ARG A 419 -12.21 16.40 15.05
N GLN A 420 -11.22 15.90 14.32
CA GLN A 420 -10.19 15.01 14.86
C GLN A 420 -9.26 15.72 15.86
N VAL A 421 -8.84 16.95 15.57
CA VAL A 421 -8.07 17.78 16.52
C VAL A 421 -8.87 17.99 17.81
N ARG A 422 -10.17 18.33 17.73
CA ARG A 422 -11.04 18.45 18.91
C ARG A 422 -11.23 17.13 19.67
N ALA A 423 -11.24 15.99 18.99
CA ALA A 423 -11.31 14.68 19.63
C ALA A 423 -10.02 14.34 20.37
N MET A 424 -8.85 14.60 19.77
CA MET A 424 -7.54 14.41 20.39
C MET A 424 -7.36 15.31 21.63
N ILE A 425 -7.65 16.61 21.53
CA ILE A 425 -7.59 17.54 22.68
C ILE A 425 -8.44 17.04 23.86
N LYS A 426 -9.65 16.52 23.58
CA LYS A 426 -10.51 15.91 24.61
C LYS A 426 -9.93 14.63 25.20
N ALA A 427 -9.31 13.78 24.39
CA ALA A 427 -8.68 12.54 24.85
C ALA A 427 -7.47 12.80 25.76
N THR A 428 -6.75 13.90 25.55
CA THR A 428 -5.66 14.37 26.44
C THR A 428 -6.17 15.19 27.64
N GLY A 429 -7.49 15.22 27.89
CA GLY A 429 -8.09 15.92 29.04
C GLY A 429 -8.13 17.45 28.93
N GLY A 430 -7.69 18.02 27.80
CA GLY A 430 -7.60 19.47 27.56
C GLY A 430 -6.17 19.98 27.40
N ASP A 431 -5.18 19.35 28.04
CA ASP A 431 -3.76 19.73 27.97
C ASP A 431 -3.12 19.24 26.67
N ALA A 432 -3.38 19.99 25.59
CA ALA A 432 -2.88 19.68 24.26
C ALA A 432 -1.45 20.22 24.05
N ASP A 433 -0.45 19.41 24.44
CA ASP A 433 0.96 19.69 24.18
C ASP A 433 1.22 20.10 22.72
N HIS A 434 1.94 21.21 22.51
CA HIS A 434 2.33 21.68 21.18
C HIS A 434 3.04 20.58 20.36
N ALA A 435 3.85 19.73 21.01
CA ALA A 435 4.52 18.61 20.37
C ALA A 435 3.55 17.50 19.93
N GLY A 436 2.52 17.22 20.74
CA GLY A 436 1.46 16.26 20.41
C GLY A 436 0.60 16.74 19.24
N LEU A 437 0.20 18.02 19.25
CA LEU A 437 -0.52 18.64 18.14
C LEU A 437 0.33 18.67 16.86
N LYS A 438 1.62 19.04 16.95
CA LYS A 438 2.51 19.03 15.78
C LYS A 438 2.60 17.63 15.17
N ARG A 439 2.91 16.60 15.95
CA ARG A 439 3.02 15.20 15.48
C ARG A 439 1.73 14.70 14.83
N PHE A 440 0.57 15.09 15.36
CA PHE A 440 -0.72 14.76 14.75
C PHE A 440 -0.93 15.48 13.41
N LEU A 441 -0.56 16.75 13.29
CA LEU A 441 -0.66 17.50 12.04
C LEU A 441 0.35 17.01 10.99
N ASP A 442 1.59 16.67 11.38
CA ASP A 442 2.58 16.04 10.52
C ASP A 442 2.01 14.71 9.97
N SER A 443 1.53 13.82 10.85
CA SER A 443 0.90 12.54 10.49
C SER A 443 -0.30 12.72 9.57
N TYR A 444 -1.13 13.74 9.79
CA TYR A 444 -2.25 14.06 8.90
C TYR A 444 -1.77 14.51 7.52
N LEU A 445 -0.76 15.38 7.44
CA LEU A 445 -0.27 15.94 6.18
C LEU A 445 0.50 14.92 5.33
N PHE A 446 1.30 14.03 5.96
CA PHE A 446 2.17 13.10 5.25
C PHE A 446 1.60 11.69 5.06
N MET A 447 0.58 11.27 5.84
CA MET A 447 -0.06 9.96 5.69
C MET A 447 -1.57 10.07 5.44
N ALA A 448 -2.34 10.68 6.34
CA ALA A 448 -3.80 10.59 6.30
C ALA A 448 -4.45 11.37 5.13
N LYS A 449 -3.89 12.54 4.77
CA LYS A 449 -4.36 13.34 3.63
C LYS A 449 -4.01 12.67 2.28
N PRO A 450 -2.75 12.29 1.98
CA PRO A 450 -2.44 11.56 0.74
C PRO A 450 -3.26 10.28 0.60
N SER A 451 -3.38 9.48 1.67
CA SER A 451 -4.19 8.26 1.63
C SER A 451 -5.68 8.52 1.42
N PHE A 452 -6.18 9.66 1.90
CA PHE A 452 -7.55 10.08 1.63
C PHE A 452 -7.75 10.47 0.17
N GLU A 453 -6.82 11.20 -0.43
CA GLU A 453 -6.92 11.69 -1.80
C GLU A 453 -6.66 10.57 -2.83
N GLU A 454 -5.76 9.62 -2.53
CA GLU A 454 -5.41 8.49 -3.39
C GLU A 454 -6.36 7.28 -3.27
N PHE A 455 -6.76 6.88 -2.05
CA PHE A 455 -7.48 5.62 -1.82
C PHE A 455 -8.92 5.78 -1.32
N ILE A 456 -9.22 6.81 -0.52
CA ILE A 456 -10.56 6.93 0.11
C ILE A 456 -11.52 7.71 -0.80
N TRP A 457 -11.15 8.91 -1.23
CA TRP A 457 -12.01 9.83 -1.97
C TRP A 457 -12.48 9.27 -3.32
N PRO A 458 -11.65 8.58 -4.13
CA PRO A 458 -12.11 8.01 -5.40
C PRO A 458 -13.22 6.95 -5.24
N THR A 459 -13.30 6.28 -4.08
CA THR A 459 -14.37 5.29 -3.81
C THR A 459 -15.77 5.92 -3.71
N LYS A 460 -15.86 7.25 -3.59
CA LYS A 460 -17.13 8.01 -3.68
C LYS A 460 -17.87 7.76 -5.00
N ARG A 461 -17.18 7.38 -6.09
CA ARG A 461 -17.80 6.96 -7.36
C ARG A 461 -18.75 5.77 -7.20
N TRP A 462 -18.49 4.88 -6.24
CA TRP A 462 -19.25 3.64 -6.06
C TRP A 462 -20.49 3.77 -5.18
N ALA A 463 -20.74 4.94 -4.59
CA ALA A 463 -21.83 5.12 -3.64
C ALA A 463 -23.17 5.43 -4.34
N ASP A 464 -24.18 4.63 -4.05
CA ASP A 464 -25.58 4.88 -4.43
C ASP A 464 -26.12 6.16 -3.78
N VAL A 465 -25.67 6.45 -2.55
CA VAL A 465 -26.11 7.61 -1.76
C VAL A 465 -24.91 8.33 -1.15
N ILE A 466 -24.82 9.64 -1.43
CA ILE A 466 -23.85 10.54 -0.79
C ILE A 466 -24.55 11.35 0.29
N ILE A 467 -24.05 11.31 1.53
CA ILE A 467 -24.56 12.11 2.66
C ILE A 467 -23.67 13.35 2.84
N PRO A 468 -24.04 14.53 2.31
CA PRO A 468 -23.31 15.77 2.58
C PRO A 468 -23.53 16.21 4.04
N LYS A 469 -22.54 16.88 4.63
CA LYS A 469 -22.53 17.40 6.02
C LYS A 469 -22.50 16.31 7.12
N GLY A 470 -22.48 15.04 6.72
CA GLY A 470 -22.34 13.88 7.59
C GLY A 470 -23.38 13.76 8.71
N ASP A 471 -22.88 13.52 9.93
CA ASP A 471 -23.61 13.41 11.21
C ASP A 471 -24.70 14.49 11.48
N ARG A 472 -24.63 15.65 10.82
CA ARG A 472 -25.61 16.73 10.95
C ARG A 472 -26.81 16.64 10.00
N ASN A 473 -26.82 15.66 9.10
CA ASN A 473 -27.83 15.53 8.06
C ASN A 473 -28.94 14.57 8.48
N ASN A 474 -29.71 14.96 9.50
CA ASN A 474 -30.78 14.13 10.08
C ASN A 474 -31.76 13.63 9.01
N VAL A 475 -32.07 14.43 7.99
CA VAL A 475 -33.00 14.03 6.90
C VAL A 475 -32.46 12.86 6.10
N ALA A 476 -31.19 12.89 5.69
CA ALA A 476 -30.57 11.76 4.97
C ALA A 476 -30.48 10.51 5.85
N ILE A 477 -30.21 10.68 7.15
CA ILE A 477 -30.12 9.56 8.09
C ILE A 477 -31.50 8.95 8.37
N GLU A 478 -32.56 9.77 8.49
CA GLU A 478 -33.93 9.29 8.63
C GLU A 478 -34.48 8.61 7.37
N LEU A 479 -34.04 9.01 6.17
CA LEU A 479 -34.36 8.30 4.94
C LEU A 479 -33.74 6.89 4.90
N ILE A 480 -32.48 6.73 5.34
CA ILE A 480 -31.83 5.41 5.43
C ILE A 480 -32.45 4.56 6.54
N ALA A 481 -32.73 5.16 7.71
CA ALA A 481 -33.41 4.46 8.80
C ALA A 481 -34.84 4.02 8.40
N GLN A 482 -35.58 4.85 7.64
CA GLN A 482 -36.87 4.46 7.10
C GLN A 482 -36.73 3.33 6.07
N ARG A 483 -35.77 3.40 5.14
CA ARG A 483 -35.57 2.33 4.16
C ARG A 483 -35.22 0.98 4.82
N LEU A 484 -34.45 0.99 5.92
CA LEU A 484 -34.23 -0.22 6.74
C LEU A 484 -35.51 -0.74 7.40
N ILE A 485 -36.38 0.16 7.89
CA ILE A 485 -37.69 -0.21 8.45
C ILE A 485 -38.59 -0.81 7.36
N ASP A 486 -38.66 -0.18 6.18
CA ASP A 486 -39.46 -0.65 5.04
C ASP A 486 -38.99 -2.05 4.60
N LEU A 487 -37.69 -2.29 4.50
CA LEU A 487 -37.12 -3.60 4.15
C LEU A 487 -37.28 -4.65 5.26
N GLY A 488 -37.39 -4.21 6.52
CA GLY A 488 -37.86 -5.05 7.62
C GLY A 488 -39.34 -5.43 7.50
N HIS A 489 -40.16 -4.58 6.85
CA HIS A 489 -41.62 -4.69 6.72
C HIS A 489 -42.14 -5.28 5.41
N GLU A 490 -41.36 -5.30 4.34
CA GLU A 490 -41.70 -6.00 3.08
C GLU A 490 -41.64 -7.55 3.25
N SER A 491 -41.99 -8.05 4.44
CA SER A 491 -41.79 -9.42 4.97
C SER A 491 -43.06 -10.09 5.47
#